data_AF-A0A5R9DTJ2-F1
#
_entry.id   AF-A0A5R9DTJ2-F1
#
_cell.length_a   1.000
_cell.length_b   1.000
_cell.length_c   1.000
_cell.angle_alpha   90.00
_cell.angle_beta   90.00
_cell.angle_gamma   90.00
#
_symmetry.space_group_name_H-M   'P 1'
#
loop_
_entity.id
_entity.type
_entity.pdbx_description
1 polymer ?
#
loop_
_entity_poly.entity_id
_entity_poly.type
_entity_poly.pdbx_seq_one_letter_code
_entity_poly.pdbx_strand_id
1 'polypeptide(L)'
;MSIPNQNQPPAPAPSVASVSAAMAALGAYAQPPTVGELEQQATAVGGEHVLAAVLANALYGASIGVGMLAEGHMLAKGAGTQEMTLARQQVIKASGAVGPGVLGVLHWQTGHVSHLLKGMDQKDCGPVIAAAARTASALLALLACSAVFSPEDERAGQIPDELARARKELAEAIAELDELPATAAAMFLDGVPDL
;
A
#
# COMPACT_ATOMS: atom_id res chain seq x y z
N MET A 1 18.01 -3.44 27.87
CA MET A 1 17.05 -3.76 26.81
C MET A 1 17.79 -4.59 25.78
N SER A 2 17.43 -5.87 25.65
CA SER A 2 18.13 -6.81 24.78
C SER A 2 17.74 -6.58 23.32
N ILE A 3 18.74 -6.50 22.44
CA ILE A 3 18.55 -6.44 20.99
C ILE A 3 17.85 -7.74 20.56
N PRO A 4 16.73 -7.70 19.80
CA PRO A 4 16.08 -8.91 19.32
C PRO A 4 17.06 -9.74 18.48
N ASN A 5 17.11 -11.03 18.77
CA ASN A 5 17.98 -11.98 18.10
C ASN A 5 17.58 -12.09 16.62
N GLN A 6 18.44 -11.62 15.71
CA GLN A 6 18.22 -11.56 14.25
C GLN A 6 18.15 -12.94 13.56
N ASN A 7 18.25 -14.04 14.33
CA ASN A 7 18.25 -15.41 13.83
C ASN A 7 16.93 -16.18 14.07
N GLN A 8 15.82 -15.49 14.31
CA GLN A 8 14.53 -16.18 14.30
C GLN A 8 14.16 -16.56 12.86
N PRO A 9 13.79 -17.83 12.60
CA PRO A 9 13.28 -18.22 11.29
C PRO A 9 12.05 -17.37 10.96
N PRO A 10 11.88 -16.95 9.69
CA PRO A 10 10.73 -16.16 9.29
C PRO A 10 9.45 -16.90 9.68
N ALA A 11 8.49 -16.16 10.24
CA ALA A 11 7.19 -16.72 10.58
C ALA A 11 6.59 -17.35 9.30
N PRO A 12 5.94 -18.54 9.42
CA PRO A 12 5.35 -19.19 8.25
C PRO A 12 4.28 -18.29 7.64
N ALA A 13 4.26 -18.24 6.30
CA ALA A 13 3.22 -17.54 5.56
C ALA A 13 1.84 -18.16 5.89
N PRO A 14 0.77 -17.35 5.96
CA PRO A 14 -0.57 -17.88 6.12
C PRO A 14 -0.94 -18.76 4.93
N SER A 15 -1.67 -19.85 5.17
CA SER A 15 -2.12 -20.73 4.10
C SER A 15 -3.22 -20.09 3.26
N VAL A 16 -3.33 -20.49 1.99
CA VAL A 16 -4.40 -20.05 1.08
C VAL A 16 -5.79 -20.24 1.72
N ALA A 17 -6.01 -21.37 2.39
CA ALA A 17 -7.27 -21.67 3.07
C ALA A 17 -7.58 -20.68 4.22
N SER A 18 -6.59 -20.26 5.01
CA SER A 18 -6.82 -19.33 6.12
C SER A 18 -7.16 -17.92 5.63
N VAL A 19 -6.49 -17.46 4.57
CA VAL A 19 -6.76 -16.16 3.94
C VAL A 19 -8.14 -16.15 3.29
N SER A 20 -8.50 -17.22 2.57
CA SER A 20 -9.82 -17.36 1.96
C SER A 20 -10.96 -17.36 2.98
N ALA A 21 -10.79 -18.04 4.11
CA ALA A 21 -11.77 -18.03 5.20
C ALA A 21 -11.97 -16.61 5.77
N ALA A 22 -10.88 -15.85 5.93
CA ALA A 22 -10.95 -14.45 6.37
C ALA A 22 -11.68 -13.57 5.34
N MET A 23 -11.48 -13.80 4.04
CA MET A 23 -12.20 -13.06 2.98
C MET A 23 -13.70 -13.33 3.03
N ALA A 24 -14.11 -14.58 3.24
CA ALA A 24 -15.51 -14.92 3.44
C ALA A 24 -16.09 -14.26 4.72
N ALA A 25 -15.33 -14.22 5.80
CA ALA A 25 -15.74 -13.55 7.03
C ALA A 25 -15.92 -12.03 6.86
N LEU A 26 -15.15 -11.39 5.97
CA LEU A 26 -15.31 -9.99 5.58
C LEU A 26 -16.40 -9.78 4.51
N GLY A 27 -17.09 -10.83 4.06
CA GLY A 27 -18.11 -10.76 3.02
C GLY A 27 -17.55 -10.50 1.61
N ALA A 28 -16.23 -10.56 1.41
CA ALA A 28 -15.60 -10.45 0.10
C ALA A 28 -15.88 -11.69 -0.78
N TYR A 29 -16.15 -12.83 -0.14
CA TYR A 29 -16.73 -14.01 -0.77
C TYR A 29 -18.07 -14.38 -0.13
N ALA A 30 -19.05 -14.74 -0.97
CA ALA A 30 -20.34 -15.23 -0.50
C ALA A 30 -20.21 -16.58 0.23
N GLN A 31 -19.31 -17.45 -0.24
CA GLN A 31 -18.87 -18.68 0.44
C GLN A 31 -17.38 -18.93 0.13
N PRO A 32 -16.60 -19.54 1.05
CA PRO A 32 -15.21 -19.91 0.77
C PRO A 32 -15.13 -20.89 -0.41
N PRO A 33 -14.23 -20.69 -1.38
CA PRO A 33 -13.93 -21.68 -2.41
C PRO A 33 -13.50 -23.01 -1.80
N THR A 34 -13.84 -24.09 -2.48
CA THR A 34 -13.41 -25.45 -2.15
C THR A 34 -11.91 -25.63 -2.41
N VAL A 35 -11.33 -26.68 -1.83
CA VAL A 35 -9.89 -27.03 -2.03
C VAL A 35 -9.58 -27.22 -3.53
N GLY A 36 -10.44 -27.91 -4.27
CA GLY A 36 -10.23 -28.14 -5.70
C GLY A 36 -10.30 -26.85 -6.53
N GLU A 37 -11.15 -25.89 -6.15
CA GLU A 37 -11.20 -24.58 -6.80
C GLU A 37 -9.92 -23.76 -6.51
N LEU A 38 -9.40 -23.83 -5.29
CA LEU A 38 -8.14 -23.17 -4.93
C LEU A 38 -6.94 -23.76 -5.67
N GLU A 39 -6.88 -25.09 -5.84
CA GLU A 39 -5.83 -25.75 -6.64
C GLU A 39 -5.89 -25.35 -8.12
N GLN A 40 -7.09 -25.25 -8.69
CA GLN A 40 -7.29 -24.77 -10.06
C GLN A 40 -6.86 -23.31 -10.22
N GLN A 41 -7.27 -22.44 -9.29
CA GLN A 41 -6.86 -21.04 -9.27
C GLN A 41 -5.34 -20.90 -9.12
N ALA A 42 -4.73 -21.69 -8.23
CA ALA A 42 -3.28 -21.69 -8.02
C ALA A 42 -2.56 -22.05 -9.30
N THR A 43 -3.02 -23.06 -10.02
CA THR A 43 -2.47 -23.44 -11.33
C THR A 43 -2.60 -22.29 -12.35
N ALA A 44 -3.75 -21.62 -12.37
CA ALA A 44 -4.01 -20.53 -13.32
C ALA A 44 -3.15 -19.28 -13.09
N VAL A 45 -2.81 -18.96 -11.83
CA VAL A 45 -2.04 -17.74 -11.48
C VAL A 45 -0.54 -17.97 -11.32
N GLY A 46 -0.04 -19.18 -11.63
CA GLY A 46 1.40 -19.48 -11.59
C GLY A 46 1.92 -20.10 -10.28
N GLY A 47 1.01 -20.57 -9.42
CA GLY A 47 1.33 -21.39 -8.24
C GLY A 47 0.65 -20.93 -6.95
N GLU A 48 0.71 -21.77 -5.93
CA GLU A 48 0.06 -21.54 -4.63
C GLU A 48 0.60 -20.28 -3.91
N HIS A 49 1.90 -20.01 -4.00
CA HIS A 49 2.51 -18.83 -3.40
C HIS A 49 2.01 -17.52 -4.04
N VAL A 50 1.77 -17.52 -5.35
CA VAL A 50 1.17 -16.37 -6.05
C VAL A 50 -0.29 -16.22 -5.64
N LEU A 51 -1.05 -17.31 -5.61
CA LEU A 51 -2.45 -17.27 -5.17
C LEU A 51 -2.57 -16.78 -3.72
N ALA A 52 -1.70 -17.23 -2.81
CA ALA A 52 -1.67 -16.77 -1.43
C ALA A 52 -1.45 -15.25 -1.36
N ALA A 53 -0.51 -14.72 -2.15
CA ALA A 53 -0.28 -13.27 -2.25
C ALA A 53 -1.49 -12.53 -2.84
N VAL A 54 -2.14 -13.07 -3.88
CA VAL A 54 -3.34 -12.49 -4.49
C VAL A 54 -4.47 -12.40 -3.46
N LEU A 55 -4.77 -13.50 -2.77
CA LEU A 55 -5.84 -13.54 -1.76
C LEU A 55 -5.53 -12.64 -0.56
N ALA A 56 -4.26 -12.56 -0.14
CA ALA A 56 -3.86 -11.69 0.97
C ALA A 56 -4.05 -10.21 0.59
N ASN A 57 -3.71 -9.82 -0.64
CA ASN A 57 -3.96 -8.47 -1.14
C ASN A 57 -5.46 -8.19 -1.34
N ALA A 58 -6.25 -9.18 -1.76
CA ALA A 58 -7.70 -9.04 -1.86
C ALA A 58 -8.34 -8.85 -0.47
N LEU A 59 -7.90 -9.60 0.54
CA LEU A 59 -8.32 -9.42 1.93
C LEU A 59 -7.94 -8.03 2.47
N TYR A 60 -6.74 -7.56 2.15
CA TYR A 60 -6.30 -6.20 2.48
C TYR A 60 -7.20 -5.14 1.84
N GLY A 61 -7.49 -5.27 0.54
CA GLY A 61 -8.41 -4.37 -0.18
C GLY A 61 -9.82 -4.35 0.42
N ALA A 62 -10.40 -5.52 0.73
CA ALA A 62 -11.68 -5.62 1.41
C ALA A 62 -11.67 -4.91 2.77
N SER A 63 -10.60 -5.09 3.54
CA SER A 63 -10.42 -4.43 4.84
C SER A 63 -10.31 -2.90 4.70
N ILE A 64 -9.63 -2.40 3.66
CA ILE A 64 -9.59 -0.95 3.36
C ILE A 64 -11.01 -0.43 3.12
N GLY A 65 -11.81 -1.12 2.29
CA GLY A 65 -13.19 -0.72 2.00
C GLY A 65 -14.05 -0.61 3.27
N VAL A 66 -13.98 -1.61 4.15
CA VAL A 66 -14.66 -1.57 5.46
C VAL A 66 -14.16 -0.40 6.32
N GLY A 67 -12.85 -0.18 6.36
CA GLY A 67 -12.23 0.93 7.10
C GLY A 67 -12.70 2.30 6.60
N MET A 68 -12.75 2.51 5.27
CA MET A 68 -13.24 3.74 4.65
C MET A 68 -14.70 4.03 5.04
N LEU A 69 -15.57 3.01 4.97
CA LEU A 69 -16.97 3.15 5.38
C LEU A 69 -17.08 3.45 6.88
N ALA A 70 -16.33 2.76 7.73
CA ALA A 70 -16.34 2.97 9.17
C ALA A 70 -15.84 4.37 9.56
N GLU A 71 -14.73 4.84 8.97
CA GLU A 71 -14.22 6.20 9.15
C GLU A 71 -15.23 7.25 8.67
N GLY A 72 -15.86 7.03 7.51
CA GLY A 72 -16.92 7.90 6.99
C GLY A 72 -18.11 8.04 7.95
N HIS A 73 -18.59 6.93 8.51
CA HIS A 73 -19.64 6.94 9.54
C HIS A 73 -19.20 7.64 10.82
N MET A 74 -17.94 7.45 11.23
CA MET A 74 -17.37 8.07 12.42
C MET A 74 -17.33 9.60 12.25
N LEU A 75 -16.88 10.09 11.09
CA LEU A 75 -16.92 11.52 10.74
C LEU A 75 -18.34 12.07 10.69
N ALA A 76 -19.29 11.34 10.08
CA ALA A 76 -20.69 11.75 10.02
C ALA A 76 -21.34 11.88 11.42
N LYS A 77 -20.80 11.19 12.42
CA LYS A 77 -21.22 11.28 13.84
C LYS A 77 -20.42 12.32 14.65
N GLY A 78 -19.60 13.14 13.99
CA GLY A 78 -18.88 14.25 14.62
C GLY A 78 -17.57 13.85 15.29
N ALA A 79 -16.96 12.72 14.92
CA ALA A 79 -15.65 12.36 15.44
C ALA A 79 -14.57 13.37 15.04
N GLY A 80 -13.67 13.68 15.97
CA GLY A 80 -12.59 14.63 15.78
C GLY A 80 -11.28 13.97 15.40
N THR A 81 -10.22 14.80 15.37
CA THR A 81 -8.86 14.37 15.02
C THR A 81 -8.33 13.24 15.91
N GLN A 82 -8.70 13.23 17.19
CA GLN A 82 -8.19 12.24 18.14
C GLN A 82 -8.77 10.84 17.86
N GLU A 83 -10.08 10.74 17.64
CA GLU A 83 -10.77 9.50 17.30
C GLU A 83 -10.30 8.96 15.93
N MET A 84 -10.15 9.85 14.94
CA MET A 84 -9.58 9.49 13.63
C MET A 84 -8.15 8.95 13.75
N THR A 85 -7.32 9.58 14.59
CA THR A 85 -5.95 9.12 14.83
C THR A 85 -5.94 7.74 15.48
N LEU A 86 -6.80 7.50 16.48
CA LEU A 86 -6.92 6.21 17.14
C LEU A 86 -7.30 5.11 16.15
N ALA A 87 -8.31 5.35 15.31
CA ALA A 87 -8.76 4.40 14.30
C ALA A 87 -7.64 4.07 13.30
N ARG A 88 -6.96 5.08 12.75
CA ARG A 88 -5.91 4.89 11.74
C ARG A 88 -4.66 4.22 12.29
N GLN A 89 -4.29 4.51 13.54
CA GLN A 89 -3.17 3.83 14.20
C GLN A 89 -3.40 2.31 14.33
N GLN A 90 -4.67 1.87 14.36
CA GLN A 90 -4.99 0.46 14.47
C GLN A 90 -4.51 -0.35 13.26
N VAL A 91 -4.43 0.25 12.06
CA VAL A 91 -3.89 -0.42 10.86
C VAL A 91 -2.43 -0.82 11.08
N ILE A 92 -1.61 0.08 11.63
CA ILE A 92 -0.20 -0.20 11.92
C ILE A 92 -0.09 -1.23 13.04
N LYS A 93 -0.88 -1.12 14.12
CA LYS A 93 -0.87 -2.10 15.20
C LYS A 93 -1.29 -3.50 14.72
N ALA A 94 -2.34 -3.60 13.93
CA ALA A 94 -2.88 -4.85 13.42
C ALA A 94 -1.94 -5.55 12.43
N SER A 95 -1.09 -4.78 11.72
CA SER A 95 -0.05 -5.36 10.86
C SER A 95 1.05 -6.11 11.63
N GLY A 96 1.08 -6.02 12.96
CA GLY A 96 2.14 -6.60 13.79
C GLY A 96 3.46 -5.81 13.74
N ALA A 97 3.50 -4.69 13.02
CA ALA A 97 4.69 -3.85 12.91
C ALA A 97 4.99 -3.14 14.24
N VAL A 98 6.25 -3.24 14.66
CA VAL A 98 6.79 -2.58 15.86
C VAL A 98 8.14 -1.95 15.54
N GLY A 99 8.38 -0.76 16.08
CA GLY A 99 9.62 -0.01 15.90
C GLY A 99 10.00 0.12 14.41
N PRO A 100 11.19 -0.33 13.99
CA PRO A 100 11.64 -0.38 12.60
C PRO A 100 10.64 -0.96 11.59
N GLY A 101 9.83 -1.95 12.00
CA GLY A 101 8.87 -2.62 11.12
C GLY A 101 7.76 -1.70 10.59
N VAL A 102 7.51 -0.57 11.28
CA VAL A 102 6.54 0.44 10.84
C VAL A 102 6.93 1.03 9.49
N LEU A 103 8.22 1.26 9.26
CA LEU A 103 8.71 1.76 7.98
C LEU A 103 8.54 0.74 6.86
N GLY A 104 8.66 -0.56 7.17
CA GLY A 104 8.35 -1.63 6.22
C GLY A 104 6.89 -1.62 5.78
N VAL A 105 5.96 -1.42 6.72
CA VAL A 105 4.51 -1.31 6.40
C VAL A 105 4.21 -0.06 5.59
N LEU A 106 4.76 1.10 5.98
CA LEU A 106 4.58 2.34 5.23
C LEU A 106 5.15 2.22 3.81
N HIS A 107 6.33 1.61 3.67
CA HIS A 107 6.95 1.35 2.37
C HIS A 107 6.06 0.45 1.51
N TRP A 108 5.55 -0.65 2.08
CA TRP A 108 4.65 -1.57 1.38
C TRP A 108 3.35 -0.89 0.94
N GLN A 109 2.70 -0.12 1.82
CA GLN A 109 1.48 0.63 1.50
C GLN A 109 1.72 1.68 0.41
N THR A 110 2.83 2.42 0.50
CA THR A 110 3.22 3.41 -0.51
C THR A 110 3.49 2.75 -1.86
N GLY A 111 4.02 1.52 -1.86
CA GLY A 111 4.24 0.74 -3.08
C GLY A 111 2.95 0.48 -3.86
N HIS A 112 1.85 0.13 -3.18
CA HIS A 112 0.54 -0.05 -3.81
C HIS A 112 0.02 1.23 -4.44
N VAL A 113 0.10 2.34 -3.69
CA VAL A 113 -0.33 3.66 -4.18
C VAL A 113 0.52 4.09 -5.38
N SER A 114 1.84 3.94 -5.30
CA SER A 114 2.77 4.29 -6.38
C SER A 114 2.50 3.47 -7.64
N HIS A 115 2.26 2.16 -7.50
CA HIS A 115 1.96 1.29 -8.64
C HIS A 115 0.66 1.69 -9.35
N LEU A 116 -0.41 1.93 -8.58
CA LEU A 116 -1.69 2.36 -9.14
C LEU A 116 -1.57 3.71 -9.86
N LEU A 117 -0.95 4.70 -9.21
CA LEU A 117 -0.80 6.04 -9.79
C LEU A 117 0.06 6.02 -11.06
N LYS A 118 1.13 5.20 -11.10
CA LYS A 118 1.91 5.00 -12.34
C LYS A 118 1.08 4.40 -13.46
N GLY A 119 0.21 3.44 -13.16
CA GLY A 119 -0.70 2.86 -14.15
C GLY A 119 -1.72 3.87 -14.69
N MET A 120 -2.11 4.85 -13.89
CA MET A 120 -2.99 5.96 -14.32
C MET A 120 -2.21 7.02 -15.11
N ASP A 121 -1.00 7.37 -14.68
CA ASP A 121 -0.10 8.28 -15.39
C ASP A 121 0.23 7.76 -16.80
N GLN A 122 0.51 6.46 -16.95
CA GLN A 122 0.71 5.81 -18.26
C GLN A 122 -0.50 5.90 -19.20
N LYS A 123 -1.69 6.21 -18.67
CA LYS A 123 -2.93 6.43 -19.43
C LYS A 123 -3.23 7.91 -19.68
N ASP A 124 -2.30 8.80 -19.36
CA ASP A 124 -2.42 10.25 -19.54
C ASP A 124 -3.65 10.83 -18.80
N CYS A 125 -3.87 10.40 -17.54
CA CYS A 125 -4.94 10.92 -16.69
C CYS A 125 -4.69 12.37 -16.20
N GLY A 126 -3.71 13.06 -16.76
CA GLY A 126 -3.42 14.47 -16.56
C GLY A 126 -2.31 14.78 -15.53
N PRO A 127 -1.85 16.04 -15.51
CA PRO A 127 -0.66 16.49 -14.77
C PRO A 127 -0.75 16.30 -13.25
N VAL A 128 -1.94 16.35 -12.65
CA VAL A 128 -2.09 16.08 -11.20
C VAL A 128 -1.81 14.61 -10.88
N ILE A 129 -2.24 13.68 -11.74
CA ILE A 129 -1.98 12.25 -11.57
C ILE A 129 -0.51 11.94 -11.82
N ALA A 130 0.10 12.57 -12.84
CA ALA A 130 1.53 12.50 -13.07
C ALA A 130 2.31 12.96 -11.82
N ALA A 131 2.02 14.17 -11.31
CA ALA A 131 2.62 14.70 -10.08
C ALA A 131 2.43 13.78 -8.87
N ALA A 132 1.24 13.19 -8.70
CA ALA A 132 0.95 12.24 -7.64
C ALA A 132 1.77 10.93 -7.79
N ALA A 133 1.88 10.38 -8.99
CA ALA A 133 2.66 9.18 -9.28
C ALA A 133 4.14 9.37 -8.97
N ARG A 134 4.68 10.53 -9.36
CA ARG A 134 6.06 10.97 -9.06
C ARG A 134 6.28 11.15 -7.56
N THR A 135 5.37 11.85 -6.88
CA THR A 135 5.42 12.05 -5.42
C THR A 135 5.39 10.72 -4.67
N ALA A 136 4.51 9.80 -5.05
CA ALA A 136 4.44 8.46 -4.45
C ALA A 136 5.73 7.65 -4.69
N SER A 137 6.33 7.78 -5.87
CA SER A 137 7.62 7.16 -6.19
C SER A 137 8.76 7.72 -5.35
N ALA A 138 8.78 9.02 -5.13
CA ALA A 138 9.76 9.66 -4.25
C ALA A 138 9.60 9.22 -2.79
N LEU A 139 8.36 9.19 -2.28
CA LEU A 139 8.08 8.73 -0.92
C LEU A 139 8.51 7.27 -0.73
N LEU A 140 8.29 6.41 -1.73
CA LEU A 140 8.75 5.03 -1.70
C LEU A 140 10.27 4.94 -1.52
N ALA A 141 11.03 5.71 -2.30
CA ALA A 141 12.49 5.77 -2.20
C ALA A 141 12.96 6.31 -0.83
N LEU A 142 12.33 7.36 -0.31
CA LEU A 142 12.64 7.90 1.03
C LEU A 142 12.37 6.89 2.15
N LEU A 143 11.26 6.14 2.06
CA LEU A 143 10.94 5.08 3.01
C LEU A 143 11.91 3.90 2.91
N ALA A 144 12.41 3.57 1.71
CA ALA A 144 13.44 2.56 1.52
C ALA A 144 14.75 2.96 2.22
N CYS A 145 15.18 4.22 2.08
CA CYS A 145 16.33 4.75 2.82
C CYS A 145 16.09 4.72 4.34
N SER A 146 14.89 5.11 4.79
CA SER A 146 14.55 5.18 6.22
C SER A 146 14.56 3.80 6.89
N ALA A 147 14.31 2.74 6.12
CA ALA A 147 14.32 1.35 6.58
C ALA A 147 15.72 0.75 6.72
N VAL A 148 16.79 1.51 6.46
CA VAL A 148 18.19 1.10 6.69
C VAL A 148 18.66 1.66 8.03
N PHE A 149 18.91 0.76 8.99
CA PHE A 149 19.22 1.14 10.38
C PHE A 149 20.70 0.97 10.77
N SER A 150 21.52 0.40 9.88
CA SER A 150 22.96 0.21 10.09
C SER A 150 23.71 0.34 8.76
N PRO A 151 24.95 0.87 8.77
CA PRO A 151 25.83 0.84 7.59
C PRO A 151 26.26 -0.58 7.19
N GLU A 152 26.04 -1.59 8.05
CA GLU A 152 26.28 -3.00 7.76
C GLU A 152 25.10 -3.67 7.02
N ASP A 153 23.97 -2.97 6.87
CA ASP A 153 22.84 -3.44 6.07
C ASP A 153 23.25 -3.51 4.60
N GLU A 154 22.97 -4.64 3.94
CA GLU A 154 23.30 -4.84 2.51
C GLU A 154 22.67 -3.78 1.60
N ARG A 155 21.57 -3.16 2.06
CA ARG A 155 20.87 -2.08 1.35
C ARG A 155 21.52 -0.71 1.54
N ALA A 156 22.47 -0.56 2.47
CA ALA A 156 23.12 0.72 2.75
C ALA A 156 23.84 1.28 1.51
N GLY A 157 24.40 0.41 0.66
CA GLY A 157 25.01 0.81 -0.61
C GLY A 157 24.05 1.42 -1.64
N GLN A 158 22.73 1.18 -1.48
CA GLN A 158 21.69 1.68 -2.38
C GLN A 158 21.14 3.05 -1.95
N ILE A 159 21.48 3.52 -0.74
CA ILE A 159 20.97 4.79 -0.20
C ILE A 159 21.26 5.99 -1.13
N PRO A 160 22.48 6.17 -1.68
CA PRO A 160 22.74 7.29 -2.58
C PRO A 160 21.84 7.29 -3.82
N ASP A 161 21.61 6.12 -4.40
CA ASP A 161 20.79 5.95 -5.60
C ASP A 161 19.31 6.21 -5.31
N GLU A 162 18.79 5.70 -4.18
CA GLU A 162 17.41 5.98 -3.76
C GLU A 162 17.19 7.46 -3.41
N LEU A 163 18.17 8.13 -2.79
CA LEU A 163 18.09 9.58 -2.55
C LEU A 163 18.16 10.39 -3.85
N ALA A 164 18.99 9.98 -4.81
CA ALA A 164 19.05 10.60 -6.13
C ALA A 164 17.73 10.44 -6.88
N ARG A 165 17.14 9.23 -6.82
CA ARG A 165 15.81 8.93 -7.37
C ARG A 165 14.73 9.78 -6.70
N ALA A 166 14.68 9.83 -5.36
CA ALA A 166 13.70 10.65 -4.64
C ALA A 166 13.78 12.12 -5.06
N ARG A 167 14.99 12.67 -5.18
CA ARG A 167 15.21 14.05 -5.62
C ARG A 167 14.69 14.29 -7.04
N LYS A 168 15.00 13.38 -7.97
CA LYS A 168 14.55 13.46 -9.36
C LYS A 168 13.02 13.43 -9.45
N GLU A 169 12.38 12.44 -8.82
CA GLU A 169 10.94 12.27 -8.86
C GLU A 169 10.21 13.47 -8.21
N LEU A 170 10.74 14.04 -7.13
CA LEU A 170 10.17 15.27 -6.55
C LEU A 170 10.32 16.48 -7.48
N ALA A 171 11.45 16.62 -8.18
CA ALA A 171 11.65 17.72 -9.13
C ALA A 171 10.69 17.60 -10.32
N GLU A 172 10.50 16.38 -10.84
CA GLU A 172 9.53 16.11 -11.90
C GLU A 172 8.09 16.37 -11.42
N ALA A 173 7.74 15.94 -10.19
CA ALA A 173 6.42 16.23 -9.62
C ALA A 173 6.14 17.74 -9.52
N ILE A 174 7.15 18.54 -9.13
CA ILE A 174 7.01 20.01 -9.06
C ILE A 174 6.80 20.59 -10.45
N ALA A 175 7.55 20.13 -11.46
CA ALA A 175 7.38 20.60 -12.83
C ALA A 175 5.96 20.33 -13.37
N GLU A 176 5.41 19.13 -13.12
CA GLU A 176 4.03 18.78 -13.48
C GLU A 176 2.99 19.70 -12.82
N LEU A 177 3.23 20.07 -11.54
CA LEU A 177 2.35 20.99 -10.82
C LEU A 177 2.49 22.45 -11.30
N ASP A 178 3.69 22.87 -11.69
CA ASP A 178 3.93 24.22 -12.22
C ASP A 178 3.34 24.41 -13.62
N GLU A 179 3.21 23.31 -14.39
CA GLU A 179 2.51 23.30 -15.68
C GLU A 179 0.99 23.36 -15.56
N LEU A 180 0.42 23.15 -14.36
CA LEU A 180 -1.01 23.33 -14.14
C LEU A 180 -1.38 24.80 -14.34
N PRO A 181 -2.32 25.13 -15.26
CA PRO A 181 -2.87 26.47 -15.30
C PRO A 181 -3.48 26.80 -13.93
N ALA A 182 -3.32 28.02 -13.43
CA ALA A 182 -3.95 28.49 -12.20
C ALA A 182 -5.49 28.31 -12.18
N THR A 183 -6.10 28.03 -13.34
CA THR A 183 -7.52 27.76 -13.56
C THR A 183 -7.89 26.26 -13.69
N ALA A 184 -6.94 25.32 -13.67
CA ALA A 184 -7.18 23.88 -13.81
C ALA A 184 -7.92 23.23 -12.62
N ALA A 185 -8.10 23.96 -11.52
CA ALA A 185 -8.96 23.54 -10.41
C ALA A 185 -10.43 23.27 -10.82
N ALA A 186 -10.84 23.67 -12.03
CA ALA A 186 -12.18 23.44 -12.58
C ALA A 186 -12.33 22.14 -13.40
N MET A 187 -11.26 21.41 -13.75
CA MET A 187 -11.33 20.29 -14.71
C MET A 187 -11.69 18.92 -14.09
N PHE A 188 -11.79 18.82 -12.77
CA PHE A 188 -12.01 17.54 -12.06
C PHE A 188 -13.47 17.08 -11.93
N LEU A 189 -14.44 17.75 -12.57
CA LEU A 189 -15.86 17.42 -12.41
C LEU A 189 -16.43 16.45 -13.47
N ASP A 190 -15.74 16.17 -14.57
CA ASP A 190 -16.37 15.51 -15.74
C ASP A 190 -15.76 14.15 -16.17
N GLY A 191 -14.94 13.47 -15.36
CA GLY A 191 -14.35 12.22 -15.85
C GLY A 191 -13.73 11.29 -14.82
N VAL A 192 -14.56 10.46 -14.20
CA VAL A 192 -14.13 9.11 -13.79
C VAL A 192 -15.18 8.13 -14.31
N PRO A 193 -14.97 7.47 -15.47
CA PRO A 193 -15.73 6.29 -15.82
C PRO A 193 -15.19 5.11 -14.98
N ASP A 194 -16.07 4.57 -14.13
CA ASP A 194 -16.02 3.28 -13.44
C ASP A 194 -14.63 2.69 -13.12
N LEU A 195 -14.18 2.93 -11.88
CA LEU A 195 -13.29 2.05 -11.12
C LEU A 195 -14.10 1.27 -10.08
#